data_AF-A0A9C9VET1-F1
#
_entry.id   AF-A0A9C9VET1-F1
#
_cell.length_a   1.000
_cell.length_b   1.000
_cell.length_c   1.000
_cell.angle_alpha   90.00
_cell.angle_beta   90.00
_cell.angle_gamma   90.00
#
_symmetry.space_group_name_H-M   'P 1'
#
loop_
_entity.id
_entity.type
_entity.pdbx_description
1 polymer ?
#
loop_
_entity_poly.entity_id
_entity_poly.type
_entity_poly.pdbx_seq_one_letter_code
_entity_poly.pdbx_strand_id
1 'polypeptide(L)'
;SWDKAWQVNRESKGGFDACTGEEILAAQKLLAEKEGIFCEPASAASLAGAMRDIRSGKIPAGSRIVCTLTGHGLKDPDTAIKQSTAPMVAVEADLESVRRAILDNL
;
A
#
# COMPACT_ATOMS: atom_id res chain seq x y z
N SER A 1 -20.65 9.38 13.20
CA SER A 1 -20.85 9.34 11.73
C SER A 1 -21.52 8.05 11.23
N TRP A 2 -22.00 7.19 12.12
CA TRP A 2 -22.46 5.84 11.77
C TRP A 2 -23.65 5.83 10.81
N ASP A 3 -24.71 6.57 11.13
CA ASP A 3 -25.93 6.59 10.32
C ASP A 3 -25.69 7.17 8.91
N LYS A 4 -24.80 8.17 8.81
CA LYS A 4 -24.39 8.77 7.54
C LYS A 4 -23.70 7.73 6.64
N ALA A 5 -22.86 6.87 7.20
CA ALA A 5 -22.17 5.82 6.43
C ALA A 5 -23.18 4.79 5.87
N TRP A 6 -24.10 4.31 6.69
CA TRP A 6 -25.15 3.37 6.26
C TRP A 6 -26.11 3.97 5.23
N GLN A 7 -26.43 5.25 5.36
CA GLN A 7 -27.23 5.97 4.36
C GLN A 7 -26.53 5.94 2.99
N VAL A 8 -25.27 6.36 2.91
CA VAL A 8 -24.50 6.37 1.64
C VAL A 8 -24.29 4.96 1.09
N ASN A 9 -24.06 3.96 1.94
CA ASN A 9 -23.95 2.57 1.49
C ASN A 9 -25.23 2.11 0.75
N ARG A 10 -26.41 2.41 1.32
CA ARG A 10 -27.70 2.06 0.71
C ARG A 10 -27.97 2.85 -0.57
N GLU A 11 -27.71 4.15 -0.57
CA GLU A 11 -27.95 5.02 -1.73
C GLU A 11 -27.03 4.71 -2.91
N SER A 12 -25.75 4.42 -2.65
CA SER A 12 -24.77 4.03 -3.68
C SER A 12 -24.91 2.58 -4.16
N LYS A 13 -25.69 1.75 -3.45
CA LYS A 13 -25.74 0.29 -3.62
C LYS A 13 -24.34 -0.36 -3.49
N GLY A 14 -23.49 0.28 -2.69
CA GLY A 14 -22.15 -0.21 -2.38
C GLY A 14 -22.16 -1.26 -1.27
N GLY A 15 -20.98 -1.50 -0.70
CA GLY A 15 -20.80 -2.41 0.42
C GLY A 15 -19.68 -1.95 1.35
N PHE A 16 -19.72 -2.48 2.57
CA PHE A 16 -18.61 -2.45 3.51
C PHE A 16 -17.93 -3.80 3.53
N ASP A 17 -16.62 -3.77 3.71
CA ASP A 17 -15.83 -4.99 3.85
C ASP A 17 -14.62 -4.69 4.73
N ALA A 18 -14.04 -5.73 5.32
CA ALA A 18 -12.87 -5.63 6.18
C ALA A 18 -11.61 -6.11 5.44
N CYS A 19 -10.47 -5.52 5.75
CA CYS A 19 -9.16 -6.01 5.34
C CYS A 19 -8.37 -6.42 6.57
N THR A 20 -7.54 -7.45 6.42
CA THR A 20 -6.57 -7.83 7.44
C THR A 20 -5.44 -6.80 7.50
N GLY A 21 -4.75 -6.73 8.64
CA GLY A 21 -3.56 -5.87 8.77
C GLY A 21 -2.48 -6.22 7.73
N GLU A 22 -2.28 -7.51 7.45
CA GLU A 22 -1.31 -7.98 6.46
C GLU A 22 -1.64 -7.50 5.04
N GLU A 23 -2.91 -7.59 4.62
CA GLU A 23 -3.34 -7.07 3.32
C GLU A 23 -3.10 -5.56 3.20
N ILE A 24 -3.36 -4.82 4.29
CA ILE A 24 -3.16 -3.37 4.34
C ILE A 24 -1.67 -3.01 4.21
N LEU A 25 -0.80 -3.66 4.99
CA LEU A 25 0.65 -3.42 4.94
C LEU A 25 1.23 -3.82 3.58
N ALA A 26 0.77 -4.92 3.00
CA ALA A 26 1.18 -5.35 1.66
C ALA A 26 0.79 -4.32 0.59
N ALA A 27 -0.44 -3.77 0.64
CA ALA A 27 -0.89 -2.73 -0.28
C ALA A 27 -0.11 -1.41 -0.10
N GLN A 28 0.18 -1.04 1.14
CA GLN A 28 0.95 0.17 1.45
C GLN A 28 2.39 0.06 0.93
N LYS A 29 3.05 -1.08 1.14
CA LYS A 29 4.37 -1.37 0.59
C LYS A 29 4.37 -1.34 -0.94
N LEU A 30 3.37 -1.95 -1.57
CA LEU A 30 3.24 -1.97 -3.03
C LEU A 30 3.12 -0.57 -3.61
N LEU A 31 2.33 0.33 -3.00
CA LEU A 31 2.22 1.73 -3.42
C LEU A 31 3.56 2.45 -3.37
N ALA A 32 4.34 2.24 -2.30
CA ALA A 32 5.65 2.87 -2.16
C ALA A 32 6.65 2.34 -3.21
N GLU A 33 6.70 1.02 -3.41
CA GLU A 33 7.67 0.37 -4.31
C GLU A 33 7.36 0.52 -5.79
N LYS A 34 6.08 0.57 -6.18
CA LYS A 34 5.67 0.56 -7.60
C LYS A 34 5.24 1.92 -8.11
N GLU A 35 4.66 2.76 -7.26
CA GLU A 35 4.10 4.05 -7.66
C GLU A 35 4.83 5.25 -7.02
N GLY A 36 5.75 5.00 -6.06
CA GLY A 36 6.40 6.07 -5.30
C GLY A 36 5.45 6.84 -4.38
N ILE A 37 4.29 6.26 -4.03
CA ILE A 37 3.26 6.89 -3.19
C ILE A 37 3.39 6.37 -1.76
N PHE A 38 3.80 7.25 -0.84
CA PHE A 38 3.99 6.90 0.57
C PHE A 38 2.83 7.39 1.45
N CYS A 39 1.89 6.49 1.75
CA CYS A 39 0.74 6.75 2.61
C CYS A 39 0.82 6.02 3.96
N GLU A 40 0.00 6.45 4.93
CA GLU A 40 -0.15 5.75 6.21
C GLU A 40 -0.90 4.41 6.03
N PRO A 41 -0.75 3.41 6.92
CA PRO A 41 -1.42 2.11 6.78
C PRO A 41 -2.94 2.20 6.56
N ALA A 42 -3.65 3.03 7.35
CA ALA A 42 -5.10 3.17 7.21
C ALA A 42 -5.54 3.63 5.81
N SER A 43 -4.73 4.44 5.12
CA SER A 43 -5.01 4.89 3.75
C SER A 43 -4.96 3.75 2.74
N ALA A 44 -4.01 2.83 2.91
CA ALA A 44 -3.81 1.70 2.00
C ALA A 44 -4.94 0.66 2.05
N ALA A 45 -5.82 0.70 3.06
CA ALA A 45 -6.99 -0.17 3.14
C ALA A 45 -7.91 -0.05 1.92
N SER A 46 -8.02 1.15 1.34
CA SER A 46 -8.81 1.37 0.11
C SER A 46 -8.26 0.57 -1.07
N LEU A 47 -6.94 0.54 -1.25
CA LEU A 47 -6.28 -0.24 -2.29
C LEU A 47 -6.33 -1.75 -1.99
N ALA A 48 -6.08 -2.15 -0.73
CA ALA A 48 -6.12 -3.55 -0.33
C ALA A 48 -7.47 -4.21 -0.66
N GLY A 49 -8.57 -3.54 -0.29
CA GLY A 49 -9.93 -3.97 -0.61
C GLY A 49 -10.20 -3.99 -2.11
N ALA A 50 -9.79 -2.95 -2.84
CA ALA A 50 -9.96 -2.89 -4.30
C ALA A 50 -9.23 -4.04 -5.01
N MET A 51 -7.97 -4.32 -4.64
CA MET A 51 -7.19 -5.42 -5.21
C MET A 51 -7.84 -6.78 -4.95
N ARG A 52 -8.40 -7.00 -3.75
CA ARG A 52 -9.13 -8.23 -3.44
C ARG A 52 -10.40 -8.35 -4.28
N ASP A 53 -11.20 -7.30 -4.37
CA ASP A 53 -12.46 -7.30 -5.12
C ASP A 53 -12.25 -7.43 -6.63
N ILE A 54 -11.14 -6.92 -7.16
CA ILE A 54 -10.72 -7.17 -8.55
C ILE A 54 -10.34 -8.64 -8.74
N ARG A 55 -9.53 -9.22 -7.85
CA ARG A 55 -9.12 -10.63 -7.93
C ARG A 55 -10.30 -11.61 -7.82
N SER A 56 -11.31 -11.29 -7.01
CA SER A 56 -12.51 -12.12 -6.86
C SER A 56 -13.53 -11.93 -7.99
N GLY A 57 -13.32 -10.96 -8.88
CA GLY A 57 -14.25 -10.62 -9.96
C GLY A 57 -15.46 -9.78 -9.52
N LYS A 58 -15.51 -9.36 -8.25
CA LYS A 58 -16.56 -8.46 -7.73
C LYS A 58 -16.48 -7.09 -8.39
N ILE A 59 -15.29 -6.61 -8.72
CA ILE A 59 -15.08 -5.45 -9.60
C ILE A 59 -14.74 -5.95 -11.01
N PRO A 60 -15.57 -5.64 -12.03
CA PRO A 60 -15.33 -6.10 -13.40
C PRO A 60 -14.04 -5.55 -14.01
N ALA A 61 -13.41 -6.34 -14.87
CA ALA A 61 -12.26 -5.88 -15.66
C ALA A 61 -12.64 -4.67 -16.53
N GLY A 62 -11.72 -3.72 -16.67
CA GLY A 62 -11.94 -2.46 -17.40
C GLY A 62 -12.66 -1.36 -16.60
N SER A 63 -13.07 -1.62 -15.36
CA SER A 63 -13.62 -0.59 -14.48
C SER A 63 -12.61 0.51 -14.16
N ARG A 64 -13.08 1.75 -14.00
CA ARG A 64 -12.28 2.86 -13.46
C ARG A 64 -12.56 3.01 -11.97
N ILE A 65 -11.52 2.96 -11.15
CA ILE A 65 -11.60 2.96 -9.69
C ILE A 65 -10.80 4.14 -9.15
N VAL A 66 -11.27 4.73 -8.07
CA VAL A 66 -10.54 5.75 -7.29
C VAL A 66 -10.36 5.21 -5.88
N CYS A 67 -9.11 5.16 -5.40
CA CYS A 67 -8.77 4.82 -4.02
C CYS A 67 -8.33 6.08 -3.28
N THR A 68 -9.01 6.44 -2.20
CA THR A 68 -8.68 7.63 -1.41
C THR A 68 -7.61 7.31 -0.37
N LEU A 69 -6.49 8.01 -0.43
CA LEU A 69 -5.43 7.94 0.57
C LEU A 69 -5.55 9.15 1.51
N THR A 70 -6.01 8.92 2.74
CA THR A 70 -6.39 9.98 3.69
C THR A 70 -5.22 10.63 4.42
N GLY A 71 -4.04 10.00 4.42
CA GLY A 71 -2.90 10.46 5.19
C GLY A 71 -1.55 10.08 4.61
N HIS A 72 -0.57 10.94 4.89
CA HIS A 72 0.82 10.79 4.47
C HIS A 72 1.56 9.77 5.32
N GLY A 73 2.46 8.98 4.74
CA GLY A 73 3.19 7.92 5.45
C GLY A 73 4.09 8.41 6.59
N LEU A 74 4.49 9.69 6.57
CA LEU A 74 5.26 10.32 7.66
C LEU A 74 4.50 10.44 8.99
N LYS A 75 3.19 10.16 9.02
CA LYS A 75 2.44 10.05 10.27
C LYS A 75 2.78 8.80 11.08
N ASP A 76 3.32 7.76 10.43
CA ASP A 76 3.68 6.48 11.06
C ASP A 76 5.03 5.98 10.55
N PRO A 77 6.14 6.65 10.93
CA PRO A 77 7.47 6.26 10.49
C PRO A 77 7.91 4.91 11.05
N ASP A 78 7.44 4.51 12.23
CA ASP A 78 7.82 3.25 12.88
C ASP A 78 7.35 2.04 12.07
N THR A 79 6.11 2.07 11.57
CA THR A 79 5.61 1.02 10.68
C THR A 79 6.42 0.95 9.39
N ALA A 80 6.80 2.10 8.81
CA ALA A 80 7.61 2.13 7.60
C ALA A 80 9.01 1.53 7.84
N ILE A 81 9.67 1.85 8.95
CA ILE A 81 10.97 1.29 9.32
C ILE A 81 10.87 -0.23 9.51
N LYS A 82 9.83 -0.72 10.21
CA LYS A 82 9.62 -2.17 10.42
C LYS A 82 9.40 -2.93 9.12
N GLN A 83 8.78 -2.30 8.11
CA GLN A 83 8.58 -2.90 6.80
C GLN A 83 9.82 -2.86 5.90
N SER A 84 10.79 -1.98 6.21
CA SER A 84 12.06 -1.88 5.51
C SER A 84 12.99 -3.02 5.94
N THR A 85 12.77 -4.20 5.35
CA THR A 85 13.55 -5.42 5.65
C THR A 85 14.79 -5.57 4.78
N ALA A 86 15.03 -4.64 3.84
CA ALA A 86 16.22 -4.68 3.00
C ALA A 86 17.48 -4.52 3.88
N PRO A 87 18.45 -5.44 3.80
CA PRO A 87 19.64 -5.35 4.62
C PRO A 87 20.49 -4.15 4.19
N MET A 88 21.08 -3.48 5.18
CA MET A 88 22.14 -2.52 4.90
C MET A 88 23.38 -3.28 4.44
N VAL A 89 23.80 -3.05 3.19
CA VAL A 89 25.01 -3.67 2.63
C VAL A 89 26.21 -2.78 2.94
N ALA A 90 27.10 -3.25 3.83
CA ALA A 90 28.37 -2.58 4.09
C ALA A 90 29.37 -2.92 2.98
N VAL A 91 30.07 -1.90 2.47
CA VAL A 91 31.09 -2.02 1.42
C VAL A 91 32.33 -1.21 1.80
N GLU A 92 33.48 -1.60 1.27
CA GLU A 92 34.69 -0.80 1.38
C GLU A 92 34.52 0.56 0.67
N ALA A 93 35.27 1.56 1.14
CA ALA A 93 35.21 2.94 0.66
C ALA A 93 35.93 3.12 -0.69
N ASP A 94 35.63 2.27 -1.67
CA ASP A 94 36.19 2.28 -3.02
C ASP A 94 35.11 2.07 -4.09
N LEU A 95 35.40 2.55 -5.30
CA LEU A 95 34.46 2.53 -6.42
C LEU A 95 34.06 1.12 -6.84
N GLU A 96 34.97 0.16 -6.82
CA GLU A 96 34.72 -1.20 -7.31
C GLU A 96 33.78 -1.95 -6.36
N SER A 97 34.00 -1.81 -5.06
CA SER A 97 33.13 -2.39 -4.02
C SER A 97 31.71 -1.83 -4.09
N VAL A 98 31.55 -0.50 -4.24
CA VAL A 98 30.23 0.13 -4.43
C VAL A 98 29.57 -0.32 -5.73
N ARG A 99 30.31 -0.33 -6.84
CA ARG A 99 29.79 -0.71 -8.15
C ARG A 99 29.28 -2.14 -8.16
N ARG A 100 30.04 -3.08 -7.58
CA ARG A 100 29.65 -4.49 -7.47
C ARG A 100 28.36 -4.64 -6.67
N ALA A 101 28.27 -3.99 -5.51
CA ALA A 101 27.08 -4.05 -4.67
C ALA A 101 25.82 -3.54 -5.37
N ILE A 102 25.90 -2.48 -6.18
CA ILE A 102 24.75 -1.99 -6.95
C ILE A 102 24.36 -3.01 -8.03
N LEU A 103 25.31 -3.50 -8.82
CA LEU A 103 25.04 -4.39 -9.95
C LEU A 103 24.50 -5.76 -9.52
N ASP A 104 24.91 -6.26 -8.35
CA ASP A 104 24.44 -7.54 -7.82
C ASP A 104 23.01 -7.44 -7.22
N ASN A 105 22.48 -6.23 -7.01
CA ASN A 105 21.17 -5.97 -6.38
C ASN A 105 20.18 -5.22 -7.31
N LEU A 106 20.53 -5.02 -8.58
CA LEU A 106 19.63 -4.54 -9.64
C LEU A 106 18.90 -5.73 -10.28
#